data_AF-A0A4P5PD30-F1
#
_entry.id   AF-A0A4P5PD30-F1
#
_cell.length_a   1.000
_cell.length_b   1.000
_cell.length_c   1.000
_cell.angle_alpha   90.00
_cell.angle_beta   90.00
_cell.angle_gamma   90.00
#
_symmetry.space_group_name_H-M   'P 1'
#
loop_
_entity.id
_entity.type
_entity.pdbx_description
1 polymer ?
#
loop_
_entity_poly.entity_id
_entity_poly.type
_entity_poly.pdbx_seq_one_letter_code
_entity_poly.pdbx_strand_id
1 'polypeptide(L)'
;MKKYYNELLEKAPNSKKNSLWYSIGMFTFSFSSILLLLVVTRMLGTSEAGIFSIGWAVCQQMLTIGMFGTRNYQVADLNEKYNFNYYFYSKFCSVMIMLVGSFVYGKLLHLDGYKMLIAFLLTLLMSGEAFADVFAGFFQQHERLEISGKSYFVRILCYDILFIGALYFSNNLALAIIFAIFFSYIWLFFVDFQVIRHLRKELNKPKSKRMLQLFIECAPIFLSAFLTNYIINIPKNSIELLLTNEIQSVYNVLFMPSAIITLFTSFVLVPMYTTISKAWSINDRKGYFSIVKKVTFTVLGLTILVVFGGYFIGIPVLSLVYSIDLFPYKNEFILLLVAGGLNSFANVLVYLLIVAGKQKYLLYVYGIAAILATIISTILVSKFGIFGAASLYCISISFVVISLLVILFSLLYKQKKFRE
;
A
#
# COMPACT_ATOMS: atom_id res chain seq x y z
N MET A 1 11.07 17.66 -26.83
CA MET A 1 11.51 17.10 -25.52
C MET A 1 12.30 18.12 -24.69
N LYS A 2 13.51 18.58 -25.08
CA LYS A 2 14.29 19.58 -24.30
C LYS A 2 13.54 20.87 -23.94
N LYS A 3 12.82 21.47 -24.89
CA LYS A 3 12.01 22.69 -24.68
C LYS A 3 10.86 22.47 -23.68
N TYR A 4 10.19 21.30 -23.76
CA TYR A 4 9.13 20.90 -22.84
C TYR A 4 9.63 20.70 -21.40
N TYR A 5 10.82 20.10 -21.23
CA TYR A 5 11.42 19.94 -19.91
C TYR A 5 11.85 21.29 -19.31
N ASN A 6 12.42 22.19 -20.11
CA ASN A 6 12.80 23.52 -19.63
C ASN A 6 11.57 24.36 -19.22
N GLU A 7 10.47 24.33 -19.98
CA GLU A 7 9.22 25.01 -19.63
C GLU A 7 8.53 24.45 -18.37
N LEU A 8 8.65 23.14 -18.11
CA LEU A 8 8.18 22.53 -16.86
C LEU A 8 8.98 22.98 -15.64
N LEU A 9 10.26 23.34 -15.84
CA LEU A 9 11.20 23.68 -14.77
C LEU A 9 11.25 25.18 -14.46
N GLU A 10 10.94 26.05 -15.43
CA GLU A 10 10.95 27.52 -15.24
C GLU A 10 9.69 28.06 -14.54
N LYS A 11 8.57 27.31 -14.52
CA LYS A 11 7.35 27.77 -13.83
C LYS A 11 7.52 27.75 -12.32
N ALA A 12 7.14 28.83 -11.62
CA ALA A 12 7.15 28.86 -10.16
C ALA A 12 6.27 27.72 -9.56
N PRO A 13 6.74 27.02 -8.52
CA PRO A 13 6.00 25.92 -7.93
C PRO A 13 4.70 26.42 -7.30
N ASN A 14 3.57 25.81 -7.70
CA ASN A 14 2.27 26.10 -7.10
C ASN A 14 1.85 24.95 -6.19
N SER A 15 2.01 25.13 -4.88
CA SER A 15 1.74 24.13 -3.85
C SER A 15 0.36 23.45 -3.97
N LYS A 16 -0.69 24.21 -4.30
CA LYS A 16 -2.06 23.66 -4.47
C LYS A 16 -2.15 22.74 -5.68
N LYS A 17 -1.55 23.14 -6.81
CA LYS A 17 -1.54 22.36 -8.06
C LYS A 17 -0.68 21.11 -7.94
N ASN A 18 0.44 21.21 -7.23
CA ASN A 18 1.35 20.10 -6.93
C ASN A 18 0.65 19.00 -6.13
N SER A 19 -0.08 19.37 -5.08
CA SER A 19 -0.81 18.40 -4.26
C SER A 19 -1.97 17.76 -5.03
N LEU A 20 -2.71 18.52 -5.84
CA LEU A 20 -3.84 18.01 -6.61
C LEU A 20 -3.45 16.93 -7.62
N TRP A 21 -2.43 17.19 -8.45
CA TRP A 21 -1.98 16.21 -9.45
C TRP A 21 -1.46 14.93 -8.81
N TYR A 22 -0.75 15.04 -7.69
CA TYR A 22 -0.28 13.88 -6.96
C TYR A 22 -1.44 13.07 -6.38
N SER A 23 -2.43 13.73 -5.78
CA SER A 23 -3.63 13.06 -5.28
C SER A 23 -4.39 12.33 -6.40
N ILE A 24 -4.51 12.94 -7.59
CA ILE A 24 -5.14 12.30 -8.76
C ILE A 24 -4.34 11.06 -9.18
N GLY A 25 -3.01 11.16 -9.31
CA GLY A 25 -2.17 10.02 -9.68
C GLY A 25 -2.24 8.86 -8.68
N MET A 26 -2.21 9.16 -7.37
CA MET A 26 -2.35 8.14 -6.31
C MET A 26 -3.75 7.52 -6.27
N PHE A 27 -4.79 8.30 -6.59
CA PHE A 27 -6.14 7.79 -6.73
C PHE A 27 -6.22 6.80 -7.90
N THR A 28 -5.66 7.15 -9.06
CA THR A 28 -5.59 6.26 -10.22
C THR A 28 -4.85 4.97 -9.90
N PHE A 29 -3.73 5.04 -9.18
CA PHE A 29 -3.01 3.84 -8.71
C PHE A 29 -3.87 2.94 -7.84
N SER A 30 -4.57 3.52 -6.86
CA SER A 30 -5.44 2.77 -5.96
C SER A 30 -6.62 2.14 -6.71
N PHE A 31 -7.22 2.89 -7.64
CA PHE A 31 -8.35 2.46 -8.46
C PHE A 31 -7.98 1.36 -9.46
N SER A 32 -6.79 1.41 -10.05
CA SER A 32 -6.29 0.39 -10.99
C SER A 32 -6.41 -1.02 -10.42
N SER A 33 -6.00 -1.24 -9.16
CA SER A 33 -6.09 -2.56 -8.53
C SER A 33 -7.52 -3.14 -8.47
N ILE A 34 -8.51 -2.27 -8.26
CA ILE A 34 -9.94 -2.64 -8.21
C ILE A 34 -10.46 -2.90 -9.62
N LEU A 35 -10.11 -2.02 -10.55
CA LEU A 35 -10.51 -2.14 -11.95
C LEU A 35 -9.97 -3.42 -12.59
N LEU A 36 -8.69 -3.73 -12.39
CA LEU A 36 -8.06 -4.92 -12.94
C LEU A 36 -8.72 -6.20 -12.41
N LEU A 37 -8.98 -6.29 -11.11
CA LEU A 37 -9.71 -7.44 -10.55
C LEU A 37 -11.10 -7.57 -11.18
N LEU A 38 -11.86 -6.47 -11.24
CA LEU A 38 -13.21 -6.45 -11.82
C LEU A 38 -13.22 -6.96 -13.26
N VAL A 39 -12.28 -6.48 -14.08
CA VAL A 39 -12.15 -6.88 -15.48
C VAL A 39 -11.83 -8.37 -15.58
N VAL A 40 -10.88 -8.87 -14.78
CA VAL A 40 -10.55 -10.30 -14.74
C VAL A 40 -11.75 -11.14 -14.33
N THR A 41 -12.47 -10.75 -13.27
CA THR A 41 -13.67 -11.45 -12.81
C THR A 41 -14.75 -11.52 -13.89
N ARG A 42 -14.99 -10.41 -14.61
CA ARG A 42 -16.03 -10.36 -15.65
C ARG A 42 -15.70 -11.11 -16.91
N MET A 43 -14.43 -11.10 -17.31
CA MET A 43 -14.02 -11.64 -18.61
C MET A 43 -13.54 -13.08 -18.53
N LEU A 44 -12.84 -13.44 -17.46
CA LEU A 44 -12.27 -14.78 -17.27
C LEU A 44 -12.97 -15.62 -16.21
N GLY A 45 -13.86 -15.02 -15.42
CA GLY A 45 -14.61 -15.68 -14.36
C GLY A 45 -13.90 -15.71 -13.01
N THR A 46 -14.55 -16.35 -12.03
CA THR A 46 -14.16 -16.35 -10.61
C THR A 46 -12.88 -17.13 -10.32
N SER A 47 -12.60 -18.20 -11.05
CA SER A 47 -11.36 -18.99 -10.85
C SER A 47 -10.11 -18.16 -11.18
N GLU A 48 -10.06 -17.53 -12.36
CA GLU A 48 -8.93 -16.67 -12.76
C GLU A 48 -8.85 -15.40 -11.90
N ALA A 49 -9.99 -14.85 -11.46
CA ALA A 49 -9.99 -13.76 -10.49
C ALA A 49 -9.41 -14.17 -9.13
N GLY A 50 -9.61 -15.42 -8.70
CA GLY A 50 -8.96 -15.99 -7.53
C GLY A 50 -7.44 -16.06 -7.68
N ILE A 51 -6.98 -16.54 -8.84
CA ILE A 51 -5.54 -16.59 -9.20
C ILE A 51 -4.93 -15.20 -9.23
N PHE A 52 -5.59 -14.23 -9.87
CA PHE A 52 -5.18 -12.83 -9.84
C PHE A 52 -5.15 -12.28 -8.41
N SER A 53 -6.15 -12.61 -7.58
CA SER A 53 -6.26 -12.12 -6.21
C SER A 53 -5.11 -12.60 -5.31
N ILE A 54 -4.75 -13.89 -5.37
CA ILE A 54 -3.60 -14.41 -4.62
C ILE A 54 -2.28 -13.88 -5.20
N GLY A 55 -2.16 -13.78 -6.53
CA GLY A 55 -1.00 -13.18 -7.19
C GLY A 55 -0.80 -11.72 -6.78
N TRP A 56 -1.88 -10.94 -6.68
CA TRP A 56 -1.87 -9.57 -6.19
C TRP A 56 -1.48 -9.49 -4.71
N ALA A 57 -1.95 -10.42 -3.87
CA ALA A 57 -1.54 -10.48 -2.46
C ALA A 57 -0.03 -10.73 -2.30
N VAL A 58 0.52 -11.71 -3.03
CA VAL A 58 1.98 -11.97 -3.09
C VAL A 58 2.72 -10.72 -3.55
N CYS A 59 2.26 -10.13 -4.65
CA CYS A 59 2.83 -8.93 -5.23
C CYS A 59 2.85 -7.74 -4.25
N GLN A 60 1.74 -7.47 -3.54
CA GLN A 60 1.65 -6.40 -2.55
C GLN A 60 2.58 -6.64 -1.36
N GLN A 61 2.69 -7.89 -0.89
CA GLN A 61 3.65 -8.23 0.16
C GLN A 61 5.08 -7.93 -0.30
N MET A 62 5.44 -8.36 -1.51
CA MET A 62 6.78 -8.16 -2.07
C MET A 62 7.06 -6.69 -2.42
N LEU A 63 6.05 -5.91 -2.80
CA LEU A 63 6.18 -4.47 -3.06
C LEU A 63 6.69 -3.70 -1.83
N THR A 64 6.36 -4.14 -0.61
CA THR A 64 6.94 -3.53 0.60
C THR A 64 8.46 -3.69 0.68
N ILE A 65 9.01 -4.81 0.20
CA ILE A 65 10.45 -5.02 0.02
C ILE A 65 10.98 -4.10 -1.08
N GLY A 66 10.28 -4.02 -2.20
CA GLY A 66 10.62 -3.14 -3.32
C GLY A 66 10.75 -1.69 -2.88
N MET A 67 9.77 -1.16 -2.14
CA MET A 67 9.75 0.22 -1.60
C MET A 67 10.77 0.43 -0.47
N PHE A 68 10.95 -0.54 0.42
CA PHE A 68 11.91 -0.53 1.54
C PHE A 68 11.87 0.73 2.44
N GLY A 69 10.81 1.56 2.35
CA GLY A 69 10.70 2.83 3.06
C GLY A 69 11.70 3.92 2.62
N THR A 70 12.43 3.73 1.52
CA THR A 70 13.52 4.65 1.10
C THR A 70 13.03 6.04 0.75
N ARG A 71 11.80 6.19 0.22
CA ARG A 71 11.24 7.50 -0.14
C ARG A 71 11.05 8.42 1.05
N ASN A 72 10.60 7.90 2.19
CA ASN A 72 10.41 8.71 3.40
C ASN A 72 11.75 9.31 3.86
N TYR A 73 12.81 8.51 3.78
CA TYR A 73 14.16 8.97 4.09
C TYR A 73 14.67 9.95 3.03
N GLN A 74 14.52 9.64 1.75
CA GLN A 74 14.91 10.49 0.63
C GLN A 74 14.30 11.89 0.76
N VAL A 75 12.98 11.99 0.92
CA VAL A 75 12.29 13.28 1.04
C VAL A 75 12.75 14.09 2.26
N ALA A 76 13.11 13.43 3.36
CA ALA A 76 13.61 14.09 4.57
C ALA A 76 15.09 14.47 4.50
N ASP A 77 15.87 13.91 3.57
CA ASP A 77 17.30 14.13 3.40
C ASP A 77 17.60 15.46 2.66
N LEU A 78 17.25 16.58 3.31
CA LEU A 78 17.45 17.94 2.77
C LEU A 78 18.93 18.32 2.62
N ASN A 79 19.82 17.66 3.38
CA ASN A 79 21.25 17.89 3.35
C ASN A 79 21.98 16.97 2.33
N GLU A 80 21.23 16.18 1.56
CA GLU A 80 21.74 15.17 0.62
C GLU A 80 22.87 14.29 1.20
N LYS A 81 22.70 13.83 2.45
CA LYS A 81 23.61 12.86 3.08
C LYS A 81 23.82 11.66 2.16
N TYR A 82 22.75 11.22 1.50
CA TYR A 82 22.80 10.30 0.38
C TYR A 82 22.37 11.00 -0.90
N ASN A 83 23.23 10.92 -1.91
CA ASN A 83 22.93 11.43 -3.22
C ASN A 83 21.84 10.60 -3.93
N PHE A 84 21.11 11.14 -4.90
CA PHE A 84 20.05 10.42 -5.65
C PHE A 84 20.48 9.02 -6.11
N ASN A 85 21.72 8.88 -6.57
CA ASN A 85 22.27 7.61 -7.05
C ASN A 85 22.24 6.52 -5.96
N TYR A 86 22.44 6.85 -4.69
CA TYR A 86 22.33 5.87 -3.61
C TYR A 86 20.91 5.28 -3.55
N TYR A 87 19.88 6.13 -3.62
CA TYR A 87 18.48 5.68 -3.66
C TYR A 87 18.18 4.88 -4.93
N PHE A 88 18.59 5.38 -6.10
CA PHE A 88 18.36 4.70 -7.38
C PHE A 88 19.02 3.32 -7.47
N TYR A 89 20.30 3.19 -7.11
CA TYR A 89 20.99 1.90 -7.12
C TYR A 89 20.49 0.97 -6.00
N SER A 90 20.09 1.52 -4.84
CA SER A 90 19.45 0.70 -3.79
C SER A 90 18.16 0.05 -4.28
N LYS A 91 17.43 0.69 -5.20
CA LYS A 91 16.21 0.10 -5.78
C LYS A 91 16.47 -1.13 -6.61
N PHE A 92 17.56 -1.18 -7.38
CA PHE A 92 17.91 -2.40 -8.10
C PHE A 92 18.10 -3.57 -7.12
N CYS A 93 18.80 -3.34 -6.00
CA CYS A 93 18.96 -4.36 -4.97
C CYS A 93 17.62 -4.77 -4.35
N SER A 94 16.79 -3.81 -3.94
CA SER A 94 15.51 -4.13 -3.28
C SER A 94 14.50 -4.78 -4.23
N VAL A 95 14.47 -4.39 -5.51
CA VAL A 95 13.66 -5.01 -6.56
C VAL A 95 14.11 -6.44 -6.84
N MET A 96 15.42 -6.71 -6.90
CA MET A 96 15.89 -8.09 -7.07
C MET A 96 15.48 -8.98 -5.89
N ILE A 97 15.57 -8.47 -4.66
CA ILE A 97 15.09 -9.20 -3.47
C ILE A 97 13.56 -9.38 -3.52
N MET A 98 12.80 -8.37 -3.95
CA MET A 98 11.35 -8.44 -4.16
C MET A 98 10.98 -9.54 -5.17
N LEU A 99 11.68 -9.63 -6.30
CA LEU A 99 11.41 -10.66 -7.33
C LEU A 99 11.76 -12.06 -6.83
N VAL A 100 12.92 -12.27 -6.21
CA VAL A 100 13.29 -13.55 -5.61
C VAL A 100 12.32 -13.91 -4.48
N GLY A 101 11.94 -12.93 -3.66
CA GLY A 101 10.97 -13.07 -2.59
C GLY A 101 9.62 -13.57 -3.09
N SER A 102 9.16 -13.12 -4.27
CA SER A 102 7.89 -13.60 -4.85
C SER A 102 7.93 -15.11 -5.16
N PHE A 103 9.05 -15.62 -5.68
CA PHE A 103 9.21 -17.07 -5.91
C PHE A 103 9.25 -17.85 -4.60
N VAL A 104 10.01 -17.38 -3.61
CA VAL A 104 10.10 -18.04 -2.30
C VAL A 104 8.73 -18.07 -1.62
N TYR A 105 8.04 -16.93 -1.61
CA TYR A 105 6.73 -16.80 -0.98
C TYR A 105 5.66 -17.61 -1.71
N GLY A 106 5.66 -17.61 -3.04
CA GLY A 106 4.77 -18.47 -3.84
C GLY A 106 4.98 -19.97 -3.57
N LYS A 107 6.23 -20.41 -3.37
CA LYS A 107 6.51 -21.80 -2.97
C LYS A 107 6.01 -22.12 -1.56
N LEU A 108 6.15 -21.19 -0.61
CA LEU A 108 5.61 -21.35 0.75
C LEU A 108 4.08 -21.47 0.77
N LEU A 109 3.41 -20.88 -0.22
CA LEU A 109 1.96 -20.97 -0.40
C LEU A 109 1.53 -22.16 -1.27
N HIS A 110 2.44 -23.03 -1.69
CA HIS A 110 2.17 -24.16 -2.58
C HIS A 110 1.46 -23.77 -3.89
N LEU A 111 1.77 -22.58 -4.42
CA LEU A 111 1.20 -22.13 -5.69
C LEU A 111 1.61 -23.08 -6.83
N ASP A 112 0.64 -23.46 -7.66
CA ASP A 112 0.91 -24.16 -8.90
C ASP A 112 1.73 -23.30 -9.89
N GLY A 113 2.22 -23.92 -10.96
CA GLY A 113 3.09 -23.25 -11.93
C GLY A 113 2.46 -22.02 -12.58
N TYR A 114 1.15 -22.03 -12.81
CA TYR A 114 0.44 -20.91 -13.44
C TYR A 114 0.20 -19.78 -12.44
N LYS A 115 -0.27 -20.07 -11.22
CA LYS A 115 -0.39 -19.09 -10.12
C LYS A 115 0.93 -18.43 -9.80
N MET A 116 2.02 -19.21 -9.76
CA MET A 116 3.37 -18.69 -9.53
C MET A 116 3.82 -17.76 -10.65
N LEU A 117 3.51 -18.09 -11.92
CA LEU A 117 3.76 -17.21 -13.06
C LEU A 117 2.99 -15.89 -12.93
N ILE A 118 1.68 -15.94 -12.65
CA ILE A 118 0.85 -14.74 -12.48
C ILE A 118 1.37 -13.87 -11.31
N ALA A 119 1.67 -14.47 -10.16
CA ALA A 119 2.22 -13.76 -9.01
C ALA A 119 3.57 -13.09 -9.34
N PHE A 120 4.44 -13.77 -10.08
CA PHE A 120 5.72 -13.23 -10.52
C PHE A 120 5.53 -12.06 -11.50
N LEU A 121 4.65 -12.21 -12.51
CA LEU A 121 4.36 -11.16 -13.48
C LEU A 121 3.76 -9.91 -12.80
N LEU A 122 2.82 -10.07 -11.87
CA LEU A 122 2.28 -8.95 -11.10
C LEU A 122 3.36 -8.28 -10.24
N THR A 123 4.24 -9.08 -9.62
CA THR A 123 5.40 -8.55 -8.88
C THR A 123 6.33 -7.77 -9.80
N LEU A 124 6.59 -8.25 -11.02
CA LEU A 124 7.40 -7.54 -12.01
C LEU A 124 6.74 -6.21 -12.43
N LEU A 125 5.42 -6.20 -12.65
CA LEU A 125 4.66 -4.97 -12.91
C LEU A 125 4.82 -3.96 -11.75
N MET A 126 4.63 -4.40 -10.51
CA MET A 126 4.77 -3.53 -9.33
C MET A 126 6.21 -3.13 -9.02
N SER A 127 7.22 -3.84 -9.52
CA SER A 127 8.59 -3.36 -9.41
C SER A 127 8.84 -2.09 -10.24
N GLY A 128 8.04 -1.87 -11.30
CA GLY A 128 7.93 -0.56 -11.96
C GLY A 128 7.47 0.55 -11.01
N GLU A 129 6.51 0.27 -10.13
CA GLU A 129 6.07 1.22 -9.09
C GLU A 129 7.19 1.53 -8.08
N ALA A 130 8.01 0.53 -7.72
CA ALA A 130 9.15 0.75 -6.84
C ALA A 130 10.20 1.69 -7.47
N PHE A 131 10.40 1.63 -8.79
CA PHE A 131 11.24 2.61 -9.51
C PHE A 131 10.58 3.99 -9.58
N ALA A 132 9.28 4.05 -9.91
CA ALA A 132 8.49 5.28 -9.92
C ALA A 132 8.55 6.00 -8.56
N ASP A 133 8.55 5.26 -7.45
CA ASP A 133 8.62 5.77 -6.08
C ASP A 133 9.92 6.56 -5.81
N VAL A 134 11.08 6.09 -6.30
CA VAL A 134 12.35 6.84 -6.17
C VAL A 134 12.38 8.09 -7.04
N PHE A 135 11.78 8.04 -8.23
CA PHE A 135 11.63 9.21 -9.07
C PHE A 135 10.69 10.24 -8.41
N ALA A 136 9.58 9.78 -7.84
CA ALA A 136 8.65 10.60 -7.08
C ALA A 136 9.33 11.25 -5.86
N GLY A 137 10.16 10.51 -5.13
CA GLY A 137 10.97 11.03 -4.03
C GLY A 137 11.89 12.16 -4.46
N PHE A 138 12.55 12.02 -5.62
CA PHE A 138 13.42 13.06 -6.18
C PHE A 138 12.64 14.31 -6.55
N PHE A 139 11.51 14.16 -7.26
CA PHE A 139 10.66 15.30 -7.62
C PHE A 139 10.07 15.98 -6.39
N GLN A 140 9.78 15.24 -5.33
CA GLN A 140 9.26 15.79 -4.08
C GLN A 140 10.31 16.63 -3.33
N GLN A 141 11.57 16.18 -3.27
CA GLN A 141 12.67 16.96 -2.69
C GLN A 141 12.84 18.32 -3.38
N HIS A 142 12.51 18.41 -4.68
CA HIS A 142 12.63 19.61 -5.50
C HIS A 142 11.29 20.39 -5.64
N GLU A 143 10.28 20.09 -4.82
CA GLU A 143 8.96 20.73 -4.87
C GLU A 143 8.22 20.61 -6.22
N ARG A 144 8.52 19.57 -7.00
CA ARG A 144 7.93 19.27 -8.33
C ARG A 144 7.05 18.03 -8.33
N LEU A 145 6.30 17.82 -7.26
CA LEU A 145 5.44 16.63 -7.08
C LEU A 145 4.37 16.48 -8.18
N GLU A 146 4.00 17.57 -8.84
CA GLU A 146 3.12 17.58 -10.02
C GLU A 146 3.60 16.69 -11.18
N ILE A 147 4.91 16.56 -11.38
CA ILE A 147 5.49 15.72 -12.45
C ILE A 147 5.19 14.25 -12.16
N SER A 148 5.44 13.83 -10.92
CA SER A 148 5.15 12.48 -10.46
C SER A 148 3.65 12.17 -10.56
N GLY A 149 2.78 13.09 -10.11
CA GLY A 149 1.32 12.91 -10.19
C GLY A 149 0.81 12.69 -11.62
N LYS A 150 1.29 13.49 -12.58
CA LYS A 150 0.95 13.31 -14.00
C LYS A 150 1.50 12.01 -14.57
N SER A 151 2.73 11.64 -14.22
CA SER A 151 3.33 10.39 -14.67
C SER A 151 2.55 9.19 -14.15
N TYR A 152 2.20 9.16 -12.85
CA TYR A 152 1.32 8.13 -12.29
C TYR A 152 0.00 8.05 -13.04
N PHE A 153 -0.70 9.17 -13.22
CA PHE A 153 -2.00 9.21 -13.90
C PHE A 153 -1.94 8.60 -15.31
N VAL A 154 -1.03 9.10 -16.16
CA VAL A 154 -0.96 8.67 -17.57
C VAL A 154 -0.40 7.25 -17.68
N ARG A 155 0.69 6.92 -16.96
CA ARG A 155 1.31 5.60 -17.02
C ARG A 155 0.33 4.51 -16.60
N ILE A 156 -0.37 4.71 -15.49
CA ILE A 156 -1.30 3.72 -14.95
C ILE A 156 -2.51 3.55 -15.85
N LEU A 157 -3.14 4.65 -16.26
CA LEU A 157 -4.30 4.60 -17.13
C LEU A 157 -3.98 3.92 -18.47
N CYS A 158 -2.82 4.19 -19.06
CA CYS A 158 -2.41 3.55 -20.30
C CYS A 158 -2.07 2.07 -20.12
N TYR A 159 -1.37 1.65 -19.06
CA TYR A 159 -1.13 0.22 -18.86
C TYR A 159 -2.44 -0.53 -18.53
N ASP A 160 -3.38 0.09 -17.82
CA ASP A 160 -4.70 -0.50 -17.54
C ASP A 160 -5.48 -0.72 -18.84
N ILE A 161 -5.50 0.27 -19.74
CA ILE A 161 -6.15 0.14 -21.05
C ILE A 161 -5.49 -0.98 -21.87
N LEU A 162 -4.15 -1.06 -21.87
CA LEU A 162 -3.44 -2.12 -22.58
C LEU A 162 -3.69 -3.50 -21.97
N PHE A 163 -3.75 -3.60 -20.65
CA PHE A 163 -4.13 -4.82 -19.95
C PHE A 163 -5.53 -5.27 -20.38
N ILE A 164 -6.52 -4.37 -20.31
CA ILE A 164 -7.91 -4.67 -20.67
C ILE A 164 -8.02 -5.08 -22.13
N GLY A 165 -7.38 -4.34 -23.04
CA GLY A 165 -7.36 -4.65 -24.47
C GLY A 165 -6.71 -6.02 -24.75
N ALA A 166 -5.54 -6.28 -24.19
CA ALA A 166 -4.86 -7.56 -24.34
C ALA A 166 -5.69 -8.72 -23.78
N LEU A 167 -6.35 -8.53 -22.63
CA LEU A 167 -7.23 -9.53 -22.05
C LEU A 167 -8.44 -9.81 -22.96
N TYR A 168 -9.05 -8.77 -23.53
CA TYR A 168 -10.18 -8.88 -24.45
C TYR A 168 -9.88 -9.69 -25.70
N PHE A 169 -8.71 -9.47 -26.31
CA PHE A 169 -8.35 -10.17 -27.55
C PHE A 169 -7.76 -11.56 -27.32
N SER A 170 -7.01 -11.76 -26.22
CA SER A 170 -6.28 -13.01 -25.99
C SER A 170 -6.99 -13.99 -25.06
N ASN A 171 -7.95 -13.54 -24.25
CA ASN A 171 -8.51 -14.28 -23.11
C ASN A 171 -7.43 -14.92 -22.20
N ASN A 172 -6.25 -14.29 -22.11
CA ASN A 172 -5.10 -14.82 -21.38
C ASN A 172 -4.57 -13.78 -20.39
N LEU A 173 -4.66 -14.11 -19.10
CA LEU A 173 -4.27 -13.22 -18.02
C LEU A 173 -2.77 -12.90 -18.04
N ALA A 174 -1.91 -13.91 -18.28
CA ALA A 174 -0.47 -13.71 -18.32
C ALA A 174 -0.05 -12.75 -19.44
N LEU A 175 -0.63 -12.90 -20.63
CA LEU A 175 -0.38 -11.99 -21.76
C LEU A 175 -0.82 -10.56 -21.44
N ALA A 176 -1.98 -10.37 -20.81
CA ALA A 176 -2.45 -9.05 -20.41
C ALA A 176 -1.49 -8.35 -19.44
N ILE A 177 -0.96 -9.08 -18.44
CA ILE A 177 0.04 -8.54 -17.50
C ILE A 177 1.34 -8.19 -18.23
N ILE A 178 1.80 -9.02 -19.17
CA ILE A 178 3.01 -8.79 -19.95
C ILE A 178 2.93 -7.47 -20.73
N PHE A 179 1.81 -7.20 -21.41
CA PHE A 179 1.62 -5.92 -22.11
C PHE A 179 1.66 -4.71 -21.16
N ALA A 180 1.02 -4.84 -19.99
CA ALA A 180 1.07 -3.79 -18.97
C ALA A 180 2.50 -3.54 -18.46
N ILE A 181 3.29 -4.60 -18.24
CA ILE A 181 4.70 -4.52 -17.84
C ILE A 181 5.49 -3.75 -18.91
N PHE A 182 5.41 -4.19 -20.17
CA PHE A 182 6.16 -3.56 -21.26
C PHE A 182 5.89 -2.06 -21.33
N PHE A 183 4.63 -1.66 -21.30
CA PHE A 183 4.27 -0.25 -21.35
C PHE A 183 4.78 0.53 -20.13
N SER A 184 4.61 -0.01 -18.92
CA SER A 184 5.05 0.63 -17.67
C SER A 184 6.56 0.92 -17.69
N TYR A 185 7.38 -0.04 -18.12
CA TYR A 185 8.83 0.14 -18.22
C TYR A 185 9.26 1.07 -19.36
N ILE A 186 8.58 1.02 -20.51
CA ILE A 186 8.80 1.97 -21.62
C ILE A 186 8.55 3.40 -21.11
N TRP A 187 7.44 3.62 -20.40
CA TRP A 187 7.13 4.94 -19.84
C TRP A 187 8.20 5.40 -18.84
N LEU A 188 8.58 4.54 -17.89
CA LEU A 188 9.60 4.87 -16.89
C LEU A 188 10.93 5.24 -17.54
N PHE A 189 11.35 4.51 -18.59
CA PHE A 189 12.61 4.75 -19.27
C PHE A 189 12.62 6.00 -20.15
N PHE A 190 11.55 6.26 -20.90
CA PHE A 190 11.48 7.36 -21.87
C PHE A 190 10.94 8.67 -21.29
N VAL A 191 10.20 8.62 -20.18
CA VAL A 191 9.63 9.81 -19.53
C VAL A 191 10.37 10.11 -18.24
N ASP A 192 10.15 9.33 -17.18
CA ASP A 192 10.61 9.69 -15.84
C ASP A 192 12.13 9.72 -15.72
N PHE A 193 12.80 8.68 -16.21
CA PHE A 193 14.26 8.60 -16.18
C PHE A 193 14.93 9.69 -17.03
N GLN A 194 14.32 10.06 -18.18
CA GLN A 194 14.86 11.13 -19.03
C GLN A 194 14.75 12.51 -18.36
N VAL A 195 13.65 12.78 -17.64
CA VAL A 195 13.50 14.03 -16.88
C VAL A 195 14.63 14.15 -15.85
N ILE A 196 14.90 13.07 -15.11
CA ILE A 196 15.94 13.06 -14.08
C ILE A 196 17.33 13.19 -14.70
N ARG A 197 17.60 12.49 -15.80
CA ARG A 197 18.88 12.59 -16.52
C ARG A 197 19.13 14.01 -17.07
N HIS A 198 18.08 14.73 -17.45
CA HIS A 198 18.21 16.13 -17.86
C HIS A 198 18.50 17.05 -16.67
N LEU A 199 17.91 16.77 -15.51
CA LEU A 199 18.15 17.50 -14.27
C LEU A 199 19.51 17.20 -13.63
N ARG A 200 20.06 16.00 -13.87
CA ARG A 200 21.32 15.55 -13.28
C ARG A 200 22.22 14.95 -14.36
N LYS A 201 23.33 15.64 -14.64
CA LYS A 201 24.29 15.26 -15.68
C LYS A 201 25.13 14.02 -15.34
N GLU A 202 25.28 13.65 -14.06
CA GLU A 202 26.14 12.52 -13.66
C GLU A 202 25.45 11.50 -12.72
N LEU A 203 25.44 10.24 -13.17
CA LEU A 203 25.00 9.07 -12.41
C LEU A 203 26.22 8.21 -12.03
N ASN A 204 27.02 8.66 -11.07
CA ASN A 204 28.14 7.88 -10.54
C ASN A 204 27.67 6.75 -9.61
N LYS A 205 28.29 5.57 -9.74
CA LYS A 205 27.96 4.38 -8.93
C LYS A 205 28.30 4.61 -7.44
N PRO A 206 27.37 4.35 -6.51
CA PRO A 206 27.58 4.59 -5.09
C PRO A 206 28.54 3.57 -4.45
N LYS A 207 29.23 3.99 -3.39
CA LYS A 207 30.05 3.09 -2.55
C LYS A 207 29.17 2.13 -1.77
N SER A 208 29.43 0.82 -1.90
CA SER A 208 28.64 -0.27 -1.29
C SER A 208 28.40 -0.11 0.22
N LYS A 209 29.44 0.26 1.00
CA LYS A 209 29.32 0.45 2.47
C LYS A 209 28.25 1.47 2.88
N ARG A 210 28.15 2.60 2.15
CA ARG A 210 27.15 3.65 2.44
C ARG A 210 25.75 3.23 1.99
N MET A 211 25.64 2.44 0.92
CA MET A 211 24.37 1.87 0.50
C MET A 211 23.82 0.89 1.55
N LEU A 212 24.68 0.08 2.19
CA LEU A 212 24.28 -0.77 3.31
C LEU A 212 23.80 0.04 4.51
N GLN A 213 24.47 1.16 4.83
CA GLN A 213 24.02 2.07 5.89
C GLN A 213 22.62 2.63 5.61
N LEU A 214 22.34 3.03 4.37
CA LEU A 214 21.00 3.45 3.96
C LEU A 214 19.94 2.36 4.23
N PHE A 215 20.23 1.10 3.87
CA PHE A 215 19.34 -0.02 4.17
C PHE A 215 19.13 -0.21 5.68
N ILE A 216 20.19 -0.14 6.49
CA ILE A 216 20.08 -0.28 7.96
C ILE A 216 19.19 0.84 8.55
N GLU A 217 19.36 2.07 8.07
CA GLU A 217 18.56 3.22 8.53
C GLU A 217 17.09 3.10 8.12
N CYS A 218 16.79 2.51 6.95
CA CYS A 218 15.42 2.31 6.47
C CYS A 218 14.76 1.03 6.99
N ALA A 219 15.53 0.06 7.50
CA ALA A 219 15.05 -1.27 7.90
C ALA A 219 13.87 -1.25 8.89
N PRO A 220 13.82 -0.36 9.91
CA PRO A 220 12.67 -0.31 10.83
C PRO A 220 11.36 0.09 10.16
N ILE A 221 11.43 1.02 9.20
CA ILE A 221 10.26 1.49 8.43
C ILE A 221 9.79 0.37 7.51
N PHE A 222 10.72 -0.26 6.79
CA PHE A 222 10.46 -1.43 5.97
C PHE A 222 9.79 -2.55 6.76
N LEU A 223 10.38 -2.97 7.88
CA LEU A 223 9.90 -4.13 8.64
C LEU A 223 8.50 -3.88 9.22
N SER A 224 8.22 -2.65 9.65
CA SER A 224 6.87 -2.27 10.10
C SER A 224 5.84 -2.37 8.98
N ALA A 225 6.17 -1.86 7.78
CA ALA A 225 5.29 -1.93 6.62
C ALA A 225 5.09 -3.38 6.13
N PHE A 226 6.16 -4.18 6.11
CA PHE A 226 6.12 -5.59 5.73
C PHE A 226 5.20 -6.40 6.64
N LEU A 227 5.33 -6.23 7.97
CA LEU A 227 4.48 -6.92 8.94
C LEU A 227 3.02 -6.46 8.86
N THR A 228 2.79 -5.16 8.64
CA THR A 228 1.43 -4.62 8.45
C THR A 228 0.75 -5.24 7.24
N ASN A 229 1.44 -5.29 6.10
CA ASN A 229 0.91 -5.88 4.87
C ASN A 229 0.73 -7.40 5.03
N TYR A 230 1.63 -8.06 5.76
CA TYR A 230 1.52 -9.49 6.03
C TYR A 230 0.24 -9.80 6.80
N ILE A 231 -0.08 -9.05 7.87
CA ILE A 231 -1.35 -9.23 8.63
C ILE A 231 -2.57 -9.09 7.72
N ILE A 232 -2.56 -8.14 6.79
CA ILE A 232 -3.64 -7.94 5.81
C ILE A 232 -3.76 -9.14 4.85
N ASN A 233 -2.63 -9.77 4.49
CA ASN A 233 -2.59 -10.88 3.55
C ASN A 233 -2.77 -12.27 4.19
N ILE A 234 -2.57 -12.44 5.50
CA ILE A 234 -2.75 -13.73 6.18
C ILE A 234 -4.09 -14.39 5.81
N PRO A 235 -5.25 -13.72 5.88
CA PRO A 235 -6.52 -14.32 5.48
C PRO A 235 -6.50 -14.87 4.05
N LYS A 236 -5.95 -14.10 3.09
CA LYS A 236 -5.84 -14.49 1.68
C LYS A 236 -4.90 -15.68 1.47
N ASN A 237 -3.82 -15.74 2.24
CA ASN A 237 -2.88 -16.85 2.22
C ASN A 237 -3.51 -18.13 2.78
N SER A 238 -4.27 -18.01 3.87
CA SER A 238 -4.95 -19.15 4.48
C SER A 238 -6.06 -19.69 3.60
N ILE A 239 -6.78 -18.82 2.88
CA ILE A 239 -7.77 -19.26 1.88
C ILE A 239 -7.08 -20.01 0.74
N GLU A 240 -5.95 -19.52 0.22
CA GLU A 240 -5.17 -20.23 -0.81
C GLU A 240 -4.71 -21.62 -0.34
N LEU A 241 -4.27 -21.74 0.91
CA LEU A 241 -3.75 -22.99 1.45
C LEU A 241 -4.83 -24.03 1.80
N LEU A 242 -6.07 -23.59 2.04
CA LEU A 242 -7.10 -24.43 2.67
C LEU A 242 -8.40 -24.55 1.86
N LEU A 243 -8.66 -23.62 0.93
CA LEU A 243 -9.93 -23.46 0.22
C LEU A 243 -9.70 -23.31 -1.30
N THR A 244 -10.73 -22.92 -2.05
CA THR A 244 -10.71 -22.85 -3.52
C THR A 244 -10.42 -21.44 -4.05
N ASN A 245 -10.00 -21.35 -5.33
CA ASN A 245 -9.80 -20.07 -6.03
C ASN A 245 -11.07 -19.22 -6.08
N GLU A 246 -12.24 -19.85 -6.22
CA GLU A 246 -13.52 -19.15 -6.26
C GLU A 246 -13.79 -18.45 -4.93
N ILE A 247 -13.53 -19.13 -3.81
CA ILE A 247 -13.64 -18.55 -2.46
C ILE A 247 -12.65 -17.39 -2.30
N GLN A 248 -11.43 -17.52 -2.83
CA GLN A 248 -10.43 -16.44 -2.84
C GLN A 248 -10.94 -15.21 -3.59
N SER A 249 -11.58 -15.40 -4.75
CA SER A 249 -12.20 -14.30 -5.51
C SER A 249 -13.31 -13.64 -4.70
N VAL A 250 -14.23 -14.41 -4.12
CA VAL A 250 -15.32 -13.90 -3.29
C VAL A 250 -14.77 -13.08 -2.12
N TYR A 251 -13.81 -13.62 -1.37
CA TYR A 251 -13.19 -12.92 -0.25
C TYR A 251 -12.56 -11.60 -0.68
N ASN A 252 -11.83 -11.58 -1.80
CA ASN A 252 -11.16 -10.37 -2.26
C ASN A 252 -12.14 -9.27 -2.70
N VAL A 253 -13.26 -9.65 -3.35
CA VAL A 253 -14.35 -8.74 -3.70
C VAL A 253 -14.98 -8.12 -2.44
N LEU A 254 -15.22 -8.92 -1.40
CA LEU A 254 -15.74 -8.42 -0.11
C LEU A 254 -14.72 -7.56 0.65
N PHE A 255 -13.43 -7.87 0.54
CA PHE A 255 -12.36 -7.15 1.23
C PHE A 255 -12.07 -5.78 0.63
N MET A 256 -12.14 -5.62 -0.70
CA MET A 256 -11.73 -4.39 -1.40
C MET A 256 -12.35 -3.09 -0.86
N PRO A 257 -13.66 -3.02 -0.57
CA PRO A 257 -14.28 -1.81 -0.03
C PRO A 257 -13.71 -1.36 1.32
N SER A 258 -13.10 -2.26 2.10
CA SER A 258 -12.44 -1.90 3.37
C SER A 258 -11.27 -0.92 3.17
N ALA A 259 -10.56 -1.00 2.03
CA ALA A 259 -9.43 -0.14 1.70
C ALA A 259 -9.86 1.31 1.37
N ILE A 260 -11.11 1.51 0.94
CA ILE A 260 -11.68 2.84 0.65
C ILE A 260 -11.69 3.71 1.91
N ILE A 261 -11.97 3.12 3.08
CA ILE A 261 -11.94 3.83 4.36
C ILE A 261 -10.53 4.37 4.64
N THR A 262 -9.50 3.57 4.38
CA THR A 262 -8.11 3.97 4.54
C THR A 262 -7.73 5.08 3.57
N LEU A 263 -8.20 5.02 2.32
CA LEU A 263 -7.98 6.07 1.32
C LEU A 263 -8.57 7.42 1.78
N PHE A 264 -9.84 7.47 2.17
CA PHE A 264 -10.45 8.72 2.66
C PHE A 264 -9.80 9.22 3.95
N THR A 265 -9.42 8.31 4.85
CA THR A 265 -8.67 8.65 6.06
C THR A 265 -7.35 9.33 5.71
N SER A 266 -6.64 8.87 4.67
CA SER A 266 -5.37 9.48 4.24
C SER A 266 -5.54 10.93 3.76
N PHE A 267 -6.64 11.27 3.08
CA PHE A 267 -6.93 12.64 2.64
C PHE A 267 -7.14 13.61 3.80
N VAL A 268 -7.68 13.13 4.92
CA VAL A 268 -7.82 13.93 6.15
C VAL A 268 -6.50 13.99 6.91
N LEU A 269 -5.83 12.84 7.05
CA LEU A 269 -4.69 12.66 7.94
C LEU A 269 -3.40 13.32 7.40
N VAL A 270 -3.12 13.17 6.11
CA VAL A 270 -1.86 13.67 5.49
C VAL A 270 -1.68 15.19 5.65
N PRO A 271 -2.69 16.05 5.37
CA PRO A 271 -2.56 17.49 5.61
C PRO A 271 -2.30 17.84 7.09
N MET A 272 -2.80 17.02 8.01
CA MET A 272 -2.71 17.25 9.46
C MET A 272 -1.36 16.81 10.05
N TYR A 273 -0.55 16.05 9.32
CA TYR A 273 0.77 15.60 9.76
C TYR A 273 1.66 16.75 10.26
N THR A 274 1.77 17.81 9.47
CA THR A 274 2.61 18.97 9.83
C THR A 274 2.14 19.65 11.12
N THR A 275 0.83 19.78 11.31
CA THR A 275 0.23 20.37 12.52
C THR A 275 0.47 19.49 13.74
N ILE A 276 0.33 18.16 13.60
CA ILE A 276 0.60 17.19 14.69
C ILE A 276 2.07 17.23 15.09
N SER A 277 3.00 17.21 14.12
CA SER A 277 4.44 17.27 14.39
C SER A 277 4.85 18.58 15.09
N LYS A 278 4.29 19.72 14.67
CA LYS A 278 4.54 21.02 15.32
C LYS A 278 4.00 21.06 16.75
N ALA A 279 2.76 20.62 16.96
CA ALA A 279 2.15 20.56 18.30
C ALA A 279 2.96 19.68 19.26
N TRP A 280 3.48 18.55 18.76
CA TRP A 280 4.36 17.68 19.53
C TRP A 280 5.71 18.33 19.85
N SER A 281 6.35 18.98 18.87
CA SER A 281 7.65 19.64 19.04
C SER A 281 7.61 20.78 20.07
N ILE A 282 6.52 21.54 20.11
CA ILE A 282 6.33 22.68 21.02
C ILE A 282 5.74 22.22 22.37
N ASN A 283 5.56 20.90 22.58
CA ASN A 283 4.97 20.33 23.79
C ASN A 283 3.54 20.85 24.10
N ASP A 284 2.81 21.32 23.09
CA ASP A 284 1.42 21.75 23.23
C ASP A 284 0.50 20.53 23.37
N ARG A 285 0.35 20.06 24.61
CA ARG A 285 -0.48 18.89 24.93
C ARG A 285 -1.95 19.12 24.57
N LYS A 286 -2.48 20.32 24.81
CA LYS A 286 -3.90 20.60 24.55
C LYS A 286 -4.17 20.60 23.04
N GLY A 287 -3.29 21.24 22.25
CA GLY A 287 -3.34 21.20 20.79
C GLY A 287 -3.18 19.77 20.26
N TYR A 288 -2.19 19.02 20.73
CA TYR A 288 -1.97 17.63 20.32
C TYR A 288 -3.19 16.75 20.60
N PHE A 289 -3.75 16.76 21.82
CA PHE A 289 -4.94 15.97 22.16
C PHE A 289 -6.19 16.42 21.40
N SER A 290 -6.36 17.72 21.17
CA SER A 290 -7.46 18.25 20.37
C SER A 290 -7.41 17.70 18.94
N ILE A 291 -6.22 17.71 18.34
CA ILE A 291 -6.01 17.17 17.00
C ILE A 291 -6.24 15.66 16.95
N VAL A 292 -5.70 14.90 17.92
CA VAL A 292 -5.93 13.45 18.00
C VAL A 292 -7.42 13.14 18.13
N LYS A 293 -8.14 13.83 19.02
CA LYS A 293 -9.61 13.67 19.14
C LYS A 293 -10.31 13.95 17.82
N LYS A 294 -9.98 15.07 17.15
CA LYS A 294 -10.59 15.45 15.87
C LYS A 294 -10.37 14.37 14.80
N VAL A 295 -9.15 13.86 14.66
CA VAL A 295 -8.84 12.79 13.69
C VAL A 295 -9.60 11.51 14.06
N THR A 296 -9.59 11.10 15.33
CA THR A 296 -10.33 9.92 15.81
C THR A 296 -11.82 10.00 15.50
N PHE A 297 -12.47 11.13 15.83
CA PHE A 297 -13.90 11.32 15.52
C PHE A 297 -14.18 11.32 14.02
N THR A 298 -13.27 11.87 13.21
CA THR A 298 -13.41 11.86 11.76
C THR A 298 -13.33 10.44 11.20
N VAL A 299 -12.35 9.64 11.66
CA VAL A 299 -12.21 8.24 11.23
C VAL A 299 -13.38 7.39 11.69
N LEU A 300 -13.87 7.58 12.92
CA LEU A 300 -15.06 6.90 13.43
C LEU A 300 -16.30 7.26 12.62
N GLY A 301 -16.53 8.56 12.35
CA GLY A 301 -17.66 9.02 11.55
C GLY A 301 -17.63 8.46 10.12
N LEU A 302 -16.46 8.50 9.46
CA LEU A 302 -16.26 7.88 8.15
C LEU A 302 -16.50 6.38 8.16
N THR A 303 -16.01 5.67 9.18
CA THR A 303 -16.20 4.23 9.33
C THR A 303 -17.68 3.89 9.47
N ILE A 304 -18.41 4.60 10.35
CA ILE A 304 -19.85 4.40 10.55
C ILE A 304 -20.60 4.64 9.24
N LEU A 305 -20.28 5.73 8.52
CA LEU A 305 -20.92 6.06 7.25
C LEU A 305 -20.70 4.97 6.20
N VAL A 306 -19.47 4.48 6.05
CA VAL A 306 -19.13 3.43 5.07
C VAL A 306 -19.74 2.08 5.45
N VAL A 307 -19.73 1.72 6.74
CA VAL A 307 -20.38 0.49 7.23
C VAL A 307 -21.88 0.55 7.01
N PHE A 308 -22.52 1.67 7.34
CA PHE A 308 -23.96 1.87 7.15
C PHE A 308 -24.32 1.83 5.66
N GLY A 309 -23.62 2.58 4.81
CA GLY A 309 -23.81 2.55 3.36
C GLY A 309 -23.57 1.15 2.77
N GLY A 310 -22.54 0.45 3.24
CA GLY A 310 -22.22 -0.92 2.87
C GLY A 310 -23.31 -1.91 3.25
N TYR A 311 -23.94 -1.73 4.42
CA TYR A 311 -25.03 -2.60 4.89
C TYR A 311 -26.26 -2.58 3.98
N PHE A 312 -26.64 -1.40 3.48
CA PHE A 312 -27.84 -1.22 2.66
C PHE A 312 -27.59 -1.44 1.17
N ILE A 313 -26.49 -0.90 0.64
CA ILE A 313 -26.26 -0.79 -0.81
C ILE A 313 -25.04 -1.62 -1.24
N GLY A 314 -24.12 -1.94 -0.32
CA GLY A 314 -22.83 -2.54 -0.64
C GLY A 314 -22.94 -3.88 -1.35
N ILE A 315 -23.68 -4.85 -0.79
CA ILE A 315 -23.85 -6.17 -1.43
C ILE A 315 -24.55 -6.06 -2.78
N PRO A 316 -25.72 -5.41 -2.92
CA PRO A 316 -26.37 -5.27 -4.22
C PRO A 316 -25.44 -4.67 -5.29
N VAL A 317 -24.66 -3.65 -4.93
CA VAL A 317 -23.68 -3.04 -5.84
C VAL A 317 -22.55 -4.00 -6.17
N LEU A 318 -21.94 -4.65 -5.17
CA LEU A 318 -20.84 -5.59 -5.40
C LEU A 318 -21.28 -6.79 -6.25
N SER A 319 -22.44 -7.37 -5.96
CA SER A 319 -23.00 -8.50 -6.71
C SER A 319 -23.28 -8.10 -8.16
N LEU A 320 -23.82 -6.89 -8.38
CA LEU A 320 -24.05 -6.36 -9.72
C LEU A 320 -22.76 -6.08 -10.46
N VAL A 321 -21.77 -5.47 -9.79
CA VAL A 321 -20.51 -5.02 -10.39
C VAL A 321 -19.59 -6.19 -10.73
N TYR A 322 -19.52 -7.22 -9.89
CA TYR A 322 -18.67 -8.39 -10.11
C TYR A 322 -19.39 -9.58 -10.75
N SER A 323 -20.73 -9.53 -10.89
CA SER A 323 -21.54 -10.66 -11.37
C SER A 323 -21.36 -11.94 -10.53
N ILE A 324 -21.28 -11.78 -9.22
CA ILE A 324 -21.16 -12.87 -8.24
C ILE A 324 -22.32 -12.73 -7.25
N ASP A 325 -22.96 -13.82 -6.87
CA ASP A 325 -23.94 -13.78 -5.78
C ASP A 325 -23.22 -13.67 -4.41
N LEU A 326 -23.26 -12.46 -3.84
CA LEU A 326 -22.65 -12.15 -2.54
C LEU A 326 -23.68 -12.05 -1.41
N PHE A 327 -24.98 -12.24 -1.67
CA PHE A 327 -26.02 -12.14 -0.64
C PHE A 327 -25.79 -13.05 0.58
N PRO A 328 -25.24 -14.27 0.44
CA PRO A 328 -24.92 -15.12 1.59
C PRO A 328 -23.86 -14.53 2.53
N TYR A 329 -22.99 -13.63 2.05
CA TYR A 329 -21.80 -13.17 2.76
C TYR A 329 -21.96 -11.78 3.41
N LYS A 330 -23.19 -11.40 3.75
CA LYS A 330 -23.49 -10.07 4.31
C LYS A 330 -22.78 -9.79 5.62
N ASN A 331 -22.71 -10.78 6.50
CA ASN A 331 -22.10 -10.61 7.81
C ASN A 331 -20.58 -10.45 7.69
N GLU A 332 -19.97 -11.24 6.82
CA GLU A 332 -18.55 -11.22 6.49
C GLU A 332 -18.16 -9.89 5.87
N PHE A 333 -18.99 -9.36 4.96
CA PHE A 333 -18.78 -8.05 4.36
C PHE A 333 -18.75 -6.94 5.41
N ILE A 334 -19.74 -6.89 6.30
CA ILE A 334 -19.82 -5.88 7.37
C ILE A 334 -18.62 -6.00 8.31
N LEU A 335 -18.24 -7.22 8.67
CA LEU A 335 -17.09 -7.49 9.54
C LEU A 335 -15.78 -6.97 8.91
N LEU A 336 -15.60 -7.17 7.60
CA LEU A 336 -14.44 -6.65 6.85
C LEU A 336 -14.45 -5.12 6.79
N LEU A 337 -15.61 -4.48 6.63
CA LEU A 337 -15.70 -3.01 6.69
C LEU A 337 -15.33 -2.45 8.06
N VAL A 338 -15.80 -3.10 9.14
CA VAL A 338 -15.42 -2.73 10.52
C VAL A 338 -13.91 -2.89 10.71
N ALA A 339 -13.34 -4.01 10.26
CA ALA A 339 -11.90 -4.25 10.32
C ALA A 339 -11.10 -3.21 9.51
N GLY A 340 -11.60 -2.77 8.34
CA GLY A 340 -11.03 -1.68 7.55
C GLY A 340 -11.04 -0.33 8.27
N GLY A 341 -12.11 -0.04 9.01
CA GLY A 341 -12.19 1.13 9.89
C GLY A 341 -11.18 1.08 11.03
N LEU A 342 -11.08 -0.06 11.70
CA LEU A 342 -10.06 -0.28 12.74
C LEU A 342 -8.64 -0.17 12.18
N ASN A 343 -8.39 -0.68 10.98
CA ASN A 343 -7.09 -0.58 10.31
C ASN A 343 -6.76 0.88 9.96
N SER A 344 -7.75 1.65 9.51
CA SER A 344 -7.60 3.08 9.24
C SER A 344 -7.29 3.85 10.53
N PHE A 345 -7.91 3.46 11.65
CA PHE A 345 -7.59 4.02 12.96
C PHE A 345 -6.19 3.60 13.46
N ALA A 346 -5.77 2.35 13.23
CA ALA A 346 -4.42 1.90 13.53
C ALA A 346 -3.37 2.74 12.81
N ASN A 347 -3.59 3.10 11.53
CA ASN A 347 -2.69 3.98 10.77
C ASN A 347 -2.52 5.37 11.42
N VAL A 348 -3.59 5.93 11.99
CA VAL A 348 -3.51 7.17 12.78
C VAL A 348 -2.60 6.97 13.99
N LEU A 349 -2.82 5.91 14.77
CA LEU A 349 -2.02 5.62 15.97
C LEU A 349 -0.54 5.37 15.66
N VAL A 350 -0.27 4.66 14.56
CA VAL A 350 1.08 4.44 14.02
C VAL A 350 1.76 5.78 13.77
N TYR A 351 1.09 6.70 13.07
CA TYR A 351 1.63 8.02 12.80
C TYR A 351 1.94 8.81 14.07
N LEU A 352 1.03 8.80 15.05
CA LEU A 352 1.25 9.46 16.35
C LEU A 352 2.50 8.91 17.08
N LEU A 353 2.71 7.59 17.06
CA LEU A 353 3.88 6.97 17.66
C LEU A 353 5.18 7.27 16.91
N ILE A 354 5.13 7.40 15.59
CA ILE A 354 6.27 7.82 14.77
C ILE A 354 6.68 9.26 15.14
N VAL A 355 5.71 10.18 15.23
CA VAL A 355 5.96 11.56 15.67
C VAL A 355 6.55 11.60 17.08
N ALA A 356 6.11 10.71 17.96
CA ALA A 356 6.66 10.56 19.31
C ALA A 356 8.07 9.89 19.35
N GLY A 357 8.64 9.48 18.20
CA GLY A 357 9.93 8.81 18.11
C GLY A 357 9.93 7.38 18.66
N LYS A 358 8.76 6.73 18.71
CA LYS A 358 8.53 5.42 19.36
C LYS A 358 8.28 4.28 18.35
N GLN A 359 8.82 4.39 17.14
CA GLN A 359 8.67 3.40 16.07
C GLN A 359 9.11 1.97 16.43
N LYS A 360 10.04 1.78 17.38
CA LYS A 360 10.46 0.43 17.83
C LYS A 360 9.30 -0.39 18.40
N TYR A 361 8.32 0.26 19.04
CA TYR A 361 7.15 -0.42 19.58
C TYR A 361 6.24 -1.01 18.49
N LEU A 362 6.22 -0.39 17.31
CA LEU A 362 5.45 -0.89 16.18
C LEU A 362 5.94 -2.27 15.75
N LEU A 363 7.26 -2.47 15.69
CA LEU A 363 7.85 -3.76 15.34
C LEU A 363 7.41 -4.89 16.28
N TYR A 364 7.38 -4.63 17.59
CA TYR A 364 6.93 -5.63 18.57
C TYR A 364 5.43 -5.93 18.42
N VAL A 365 4.58 -4.90 18.34
CA VAL A 365 3.13 -5.07 18.23
C VAL A 365 2.75 -5.81 16.97
N TYR A 366 3.24 -5.36 15.81
CA TYR A 366 2.94 -6.00 14.53
C TYR A 366 3.60 -7.38 14.39
N GLY A 367 4.78 -7.59 14.99
CA GLY A 367 5.44 -8.89 15.01
C GLY A 367 4.65 -9.94 15.79
N ILE A 368 4.22 -9.59 17.01
CA ILE A 368 3.38 -10.47 17.84
C ILE A 368 2.03 -10.73 17.16
N ALA A 369 1.40 -9.69 16.62
CA ALA A 369 0.14 -9.81 15.90
C ALA A 369 0.26 -10.76 14.69
N ALA A 370 1.32 -10.63 13.90
CA ALA A 370 1.58 -11.50 12.75
C ALA A 370 1.79 -12.97 13.14
N ILE A 371 2.51 -13.24 14.23
CA ILE A 371 2.74 -14.61 14.73
C ILE A 371 1.42 -15.22 15.20
N LEU A 372 0.68 -14.50 16.07
CA LEU A 372 -0.61 -14.97 16.59
C LEU A 372 -1.61 -15.20 15.46
N ALA A 373 -1.71 -14.26 14.52
CA ALA A 373 -2.57 -14.38 13.35
C ALA A 373 -2.22 -15.61 12.52
N THR A 374 -0.93 -15.87 12.27
CA THR A 374 -0.50 -17.05 11.49
C THR A 374 -0.90 -18.36 12.17
N ILE A 375 -0.70 -18.48 13.49
CA ILE A 375 -1.04 -19.69 14.26
C ILE A 375 -2.56 -19.94 14.28
N ILE A 376 -3.34 -18.88 14.49
CA ILE A 376 -4.80 -18.97 14.62
C ILE A 376 -5.47 -19.16 13.25
N SER A 377 -4.81 -18.72 12.16
CA SER A 377 -5.37 -18.67 10.82
C SER A 377 -5.90 -20.01 10.32
N THR A 378 -5.12 -21.08 10.48
CA THR A 378 -5.49 -22.42 10.01
C THR A 378 -6.77 -22.92 10.68
N ILE A 379 -6.94 -22.66 11.98
CA ILE A 379 -8.10 -23.12 12.74
C ILE A 379 -9.36 -22.35 12.33
N LEU A 380 -9.27 -21.03 12.22
CA LEU A 380 -10.43 -20.19 11.88
C LEU A 380 -10.88 -20.41 10.44
N VAL A 381 -9.95 -20.43 9.49
CA VAL A 381 -10.29 -20.51 8.05
C VAL A 381 -10.77 -21.91 7.67
N SER A 382 -10.17 -22.98 8.23
CA SER A 382 -10.64 -24.34 7.95
C SER A 382 -12.05 -24.62 8.51
N LYS A 383 -12.40 -24.08 9.69
CA LYS A 383 -13.70 -24.32 10.32
C LYS A 383 -14.81 -23.39 9.83
N PHE A 384 -14.49 -22.12 9.54
CA PHE A 384 -15.49 -21.08 9.26
C PHE A 384 -15.35 -20.43 7.88
N GLY A 385 -14.47 -20.93 7.00
CA GLY A 385 -14.31 -20.42 5.64
C GLY A 385 -14.06 -18.91 5.57
N ILE A 386 -14.88 -18.21 4.77
CA ILE A 386 -14.80 -16.75 4.57
C ILE A 386 -15.07 -15.98 5.88
N PHE A 387 -16.01 -16.43 6.71
CA PHE A 387 -16.26 -15.83 8.02
C PHE A 387 -15.05 -15.95 8.94
N GLY A 388 -14.35 -17.09 8.90
CA GLY A 388 -13.09 -17.31 9.61
C GLY A 388 -11.99 -16.36 9.17
N ALA A 389 -11.84 -16.16 7.86
CA ALA A 389 -10.87 -15.24 7.28
C ALA A 389 -11.18 -13.77 7.63
N ALA A 390 -12.45 -13.36 7.59
CA ALA A 390 -12.89 -12.02 7.98
C ALA A 390 -12.69 -11.77 9.50
N SER A 391 -13.03 -12.76 10.33
CA SER A 391 -12.83 -12.71 11.78
C SER A 391 -11.35 -12.63 12.15
N LEU A 392 -10.50 -13.41 11.48
CA LEU A 392 -9.06 -13.38 11.68
C LEU A 392 -8.47 -12.00 11.44
N TYR A 393 -8.86 -11.35 10.33
CA TYR A 393 -8.44 -9.99 10.01
C TYR A 393 -8.89 -9.00 11.10
N CYS A 394 -10.17 -9.07 11.48
CA CYS A 394 -10.76 -8.18 12.48
C CYS A 394 -10.08 -8.33 13.86
N ILE A 395 -9.86 -9.57 14.32
CA ILE A 395 -9.20 -9.87 15.61
C ILE A 395 -7.77 -9.36 15.60
N SER A 396 -7.03 -9.61 14.50
CA SER A 396 -5.63 -9.22 14.38
C SER A 396 -5.45 -7.70 14.41
N ILE A 397 -6.28 -6.97 13.67
CA ILE A 397 -6.27 -5.50 13.67
C ILE A 397 -6.77 -4.93 15.01
N SER A 398 -7.78 -5.54 15.63
CA SER A 398 -8.25 -5.16 16.96
C SER A 398 -7.14 -5.27 18.01
N PHE A 399 -6.39 -6.38 17.98
CA PHE A 399 -5.22 -6.57 18.85
C PHE A 399 -4.16 -5.48 18.63
N VAL A 400 -3.87 -5.13 17.37
CA VAL A 400 -2.96 -4.02 17.04
C VAL A 400 -3.48 -2.71 17.62
N VAL A 401 -4.73 -2.33 17.37
CA VAL A 401 -5.32 -1.07 17.86
C VAL A 401 -5.25 -0.98 19.38
N ILE A 402 -5.68 -2.02 20.09
CA ILE A 402 -5.66 -2.06 21.57
C ILE A 402 -4.23 -1.92 22.08
N SER A 403 -3.28 -2.65 21.51
CA SER A 403 -1.88 -2.60 21.91
C SER A 403 -1.28 -1.21 21.71
N LEU A 404 -1.54 -0.57 20.56
CA LEU A 404 -1.06 0.78 20.25
C LEU A 404 -1.69 1.84 21.17
N LEU A 405 -2.97 1.71 21.50
CA LEU A 405 -3.64 2.60 22.46
C LEU A 405 -3.00 2.49 23.85
N VAL A 406 -2.79 1.27 24.35
CA VAL A 406 -2.14 1.05 25.66
C VAL A 406 -0.76 1.69 25.70
N ILE A 407 0.04 1.52 24.64
CA ILE A 407 1.36 2.13 24.53
C ILE A 407 1.26 3.65 24.51
N LEU A 408 0.37 4.23 23.71
CA LEU A 408 0.18 5.67 23.60
C LEU A 408 -0.23 6.28 24.95
N PHE A 409 -1.21 5.70 25.64
CA PHE A 409 -1.63 6.14 26.98
C PHE A 409 -0.51 6.02 28.01
N SER A 410 0.27 4.94 27.98
CA SER A 410 1.40 4.76 28.90
C SER A 410 2.50 5.83 28.72
N LEU A 411 2.75 6.26 27.48
CA LEU A 411 3.71 7.32 27.15
C LEU A 411 3.23 8.69 27.65
N LEU A 412 1.95 8.98 27.46
CA LEU A 412 1.31 10.21 27.93
C LEU A 412 1.30 10.28 29.47
N TYR A 413 1.09 9.14 30.15
CA TYR A 413 1.14 9.06 31.61
C TYR A 413 2.56 9.24 32.17
N LYS A 414 3.58 8.59 31.59
CA LYS A 414 4.98 8.74 32.03
C LYS A 414 5.48 10.18 31.89
N GLN A 415 5.08 10.89 30.83
CA GLN A 415 5.40 12.31 30.69
C GLN A 415 4.70 13.21 31.72
N LYS A 416 3.65 12.75 32.40
CA LYS A 416 3.00 13.47 33.50
C LYS A 416 3.79 13.30 34.80
N LYS A 417 4.26 12.08 35.10
CA LYS A 417 4.96 11.72 36.34
C LYS A 417 6.42 12.21 36.45
N PHE A 418 7.10 12.48 35.34
CA PHE A 418 8.46 13.05 35.36
C PHE A 418 8.51 14.59 35.54
N ARG A 419 7.35 15.23 35.73
CA ARG A 419 7.21 16.69 35.88
C ARG A 419 6.40 17.10 37.12
N GLU A 420 5.96 16.12 37.91
CA GLU A 420 5.61 16.28 39.33
C GLU A 420 6.84 15.85 40.12
#